data_AF-A0A3B9KJ58-F1
#
_entry.id   AF-A0A3B9KJ58-F1
#
_cell.length_a   1.000
_cell.length_b   1.000
_cell.length_c   1.000
_cell.angle_alpha   90.00
_cell.angle_beta   90.00
_cell.angle_gamma   90.00
#
_symmetry.space_group_name_H-M   'P 1'
#
loop_
_entity.id
_entity.type
_entity.pdbx_description
1 polymer ?
#
loop_
_entity_poly.entity_id
_entity_poly.type
_entity_poly.pdbx_seq_one_letter_code
_entity_poly.pdbx_strand_id
1 'polypeptide(L)'
;MLKPRMKSLSAYWLKSLRIKMHRKTHLCSEGVFMWKHYRIIETTEELVQQLAHPQGPTHIIAGGTDLMVEIRNGKWVDLETVLDISRISGLDQIGKDESGLIHIGALVTHNDVIRSPLLREYAFPLVQACASVASPQLRNRGTVVGNLVTASPANDTIPPLIAMGASLVLASLAGERVVPLDEFYIGVRQTVLRPDEYVREIVVPQLKSNQAGSFKKSALRRAQAIAVTNCCVLLTVEDGIVQQAVITLGSVAPTIIRAPEAEAYLVGKRLDPSFIAAVASIAAQAAKPISDIRASQDYRSYTLKVLVEQALEEVMLGRQKESIPEKIATLDTKEGFQTHPAESWDGEMIKTNINGQEYTISGYADQTLLSLIRDRIGLMGTKSGCEEGECGACTVFLDGKAVVSCLVPAPRAHGARITTIEGIAAPDGELHPVQEAFVEHDAVQCGYCTPGFVMSAVKLLQEIPNPNRETIQNAIAGNLCRCTGYYKIIEAIESASLKVKD
;
A
#
# COMPACT_ATOMS: atom_id res chain seq x y z
N MET A 1 -41.16 -52.96 23.72
CA MET A 1 -41.74 -52.04 22.70
C MET A 1 -41.81 -50.64 23.30
N LEU A 2 -40.82 -49.81 23.01
CA LEU A 2 -40.76 -48.41 23.44
C LEU A 2 -40.37 -47.58 22.22
N LYS A 3 -41.33 -46.83 21.67
CA LYS A 3 -41.09 -45.79 20.66
C LYS A 3 -40.62 -44.51 21.36
N PRO A 4 -39.58 -43.83 20.88
CA PRO A 4 -39.41 -42.41 21.13
C PRO A 4 -39.82 -41.59 19.90
N ARG A 5 -40.56 -40.51 20.17
CA ARG A 5 -40.96 -39.46 19.24
C ARG A 5 -39.71 -38.71 18.71
N MET A 6 -39.31 -38.95 17.47
CA MET A 6 -38.50 -38.01 16.68
C MET A 6 -39.40 -37.20 15.75
N LYS A 7 -39.99 -36.14 16.27
CA LYS A 7 -40.50 -35.01 15.47
C LYS A 7 -40.28 -33.73 16.28
N SER A 8 -39.27 -32.95 15.91
CA SER A 8 -39.25 -31.47 15.99
C SER A 8 -37.88 -30.78 15.94
N LEU A 9 -36.75 -31.49 15.73
CA LEU A 9 -35.44 -30.82 15.64
C LEU A 9 -35.09 -30.22 14.25
N SER A 10 -35.86 -30.49 13.19
CA SER A 10 -35.62 -29.87 11.87
C SER A 10 -36.40 -28.56 11.63
N ALA A 11 -37.30 -28.15 12.53
CA ALA A 11 -38.14 -26.97 12.33
C ALA A 11 -37.62 -25.69 13.05
N TYR A 12 -36.66 -25.83 13.97
CA TYR A 12 -36.08 -24.70 14.70
C TYR A 12 -34.81 -24.12 14.05
N TRP A 13 -34.08 -24.93 13.28
CA TRP A 13 -32.92 -24.46 12.50
C TRP A 13 -33.29 -23.64 11.25
N LEU A 14 -34.48 -23.90 10.67
CA LEU A 14 -34.98 -23.18 9.49
C LEU A 14 -35.60 -21.80 9.80
N LYS A 15 -35.84 -21.46 11.07
CA LYS A 15 -36.44 -20.16 11.46
C LYS A 15 -35.45 -19.12 11.96
N SER A 16 -34.22 -19.49 12.29
CA SER A 16 -33.16 -18.56 12.75
C SER A 16 -32.23 -18.06 11.64
N LEU A 17 -32.47 -18.48 10.39
CA LEU A 17 -31.73 -18.05 9.19
C LEU A 17 -32.43 -16.94 8.39
N ARG A 18 -33.41 -16.24 8.98
CA ARG A 18 -33.86 -14.93 8.48
C ARG A 18 -32.95 -13.81 9.00
N ILE A 19 -31.64 -13.97 8.84
CA ILE A 19 -30.81 -12.80 8.54
C ILE A 19 -31.34 -12.36 7.18
N LYS A 20 -31.86 -11.13 7.09
CA LYS A 20 -32.04 -10.48 5.81
C LYS A 20 -30.68 -10.56 5.13
N MET A 21 -30.48 -11.56 4.26
CA MET A 21 -29.60 -11.39 3.13
C MET A 21 -30.19 -10.18 2.42
N HIS A 22 -29.69 -8.99 2.75
CA HIS A 22 -29.47 -8.01 1.71
C HIS A 22 -28.65 -8.77 0.69
N ARG A 23 -29.34 -9.31 -0.32
CA ARG A 23 -28.79 -9.31 -1.66
C ARG A 23 -28.35 -7.86 -1.85
N LYS A 24 -27.10 -7.56 -1.50
CA LYS A 24 -26.31 -6.66 -2.32
C LYS A 24 -26.25 -7.39 -3.66
N THR A 25 -27.32 -7.23 -4.44
CA THR A 25 -27.19 -7.19 -5.88
C THR A 25 -25.97 -6.31 -6.13
N HIS A 26 -25.13 -6.74 -7.07
CA HIS A 26 -24.07 -5.92 -7.60
C HIS A 26 -24.47 -4.44 -7.56
N LEU A 27 -23.60 -3.55 -7.09
CA LEU A 27 -23.77 -2.10 -7.21
C LEU A 27 -24.03 -1.65 -8.67
N CYS A 28 -24.02 -2.58 -9.63
CA CYS A 28 -24.52 -2.45 -11.00
C CYS A 28 -26.06 -2.48 -11.15
N SER A 29 -26.86 -2.55 -10.08
CA SER A 29 -28.33 -2.40 -10.17
C SER A 29 -28.78 -1.01 -9.69
N GLU A 30 -29.12 -0.15 -10.66
CA GLU A 30 -29.79 1.15 -10.56
C GLU A 30 -28.99 2.32 -9.94
N GLY A 31 -28.22 3.03 -10.78
CA GLY A 31 -28.03 4.49 -10.67
C GLY A 31 -27.03 5.02 -9.64
N VAL A 32 -26.22 4.18 -8.99
CA VAL A 32 -25.19 4.66 -8.03
C VAL A 32 -23.84 4.78 -8.72
N PHE A 33 -23.52 5.98 -9.19
CA PHE A 33 -22.21 6.33 -9.75
C PHE A 33 -21.15 6.39 -8.64
N MET A 34 -19.91 5.93 -8.90
CA MET A 34 -18.80 6.11 -7.94
C MET A 34 -18.38 7.58 -7.80
N TRP A 35 -18.56 8.37 -8.86
CA TRP A 35 -18.37 9.81 -8.98
C TRP A 35 -19.14 10.30 -10.21
N LYS A 36 -19.45 11.60 -10.31
CA LYS A 36 -20.09 12.14 -11.52
C LYS A 36 -19.09 12.53 -12.61
N HIS A 37 -17.95 13.08 -12.20
CA HIS A 37 -16.90 13.56 -13.09
C HIS A 37 -15.55 12.99 -12.67
N TYR A 38 -14.76 12.59 -13.66
CA TYR A 38 -13.36 12.21 -13.49
C TYR A 38 -12.52 13.10 -14.40
N ARG A 39 -11.40 13.61 -13.89
CA ARG A 39 -10.45 14.43 -14.64
C ARG A 39 -9.06 13.84 -14.47
N ILE A 40 -8.38 13.62 -15.58
CA ILE A 40 -6.97 13.25 -15.58
C ILE A 40 -6.19 14.55 -15.64
N ILE A 41 -5.46 14.86 -14.57
CA ILE A 41 -4.70 16.10 -14.44
C ILE A 41 -3.26 15.84 -14.85
N GLU A 42 -2.72 16.70 -15.71
CA GLU A 42 -1.38 16.51 -16.27
C GLU A 42 -0.34 17.51 -15.74
N THR A 43 -0.81 18.62 -15.15
CA THR A 43 0.06 19.69 -14.65
C THR A 43 -0.34 20.12 -13.24
N THR A 44 0.62 20.62 -12.48
CA THR A 44 0.37 21.18 -11.15
C THR A 44 -0.45 22.46 -11.21
N GLU A 45 -0.29 23.24 -12.28
CA GLU A 45 -1.01 24.48 -12.55
C GLU A 45 -2.51 24.20 -12.73
N GLU A 46 -2.86 23.19 -13.53
CA GLU A 46 -4.24 22.75 -13.69
C GLU A 46 -4.82 22.23 -12.35
N LEU A 47 -4.04 21.43 -11.60
CA LEU A 47 -4.49 20.90 -10.31
C LEU A 47 -4.90 22.02 -9.35
N VAL A 48 -4.03 23.03 -9.14
CA VAL A 48 -4.33 24.11 -8.19
C VAL A 48 -5.48 24.99 -8.67
N GLN A 49 -5.68 25.15 -9.98
CA GLN A 49 -6.83 25.87 -10.52
C GLN A 49 -8.15 25.12 -10.22
N GLN A 50 -8.18 23.80 -10.43
CA GLN A 50 -9.36 22.97 -10.14
C GLN A 50 -9.68 22.94 -8.64
N LEU A 51 -8.66 22.89 -7.78
CA LEU A 51 -8.83 22.90 -6.33
C LEU A 51 -9.29 24.26 -5.79
N ALA A 52 -8.84 25.37 -6.40
CA ALA A 52 -9.26 26.72 -6.01
C ALA A 52 -10.71 27.04 -6.41
N HIS A 53 -11.20 26.41 -7.48
CA HIS A 53 -12.54 26.66 -8.04
C HIS A 53 -13.34 25.36 -8.25
N PRO A 54 -13.60 24.58 -7.18
CA PRO A 54 -14.27 23.30 -7.31
C PRO A 54 -15.74 23.49 -7.70
N GLN A 55 -16.23 22.68 -8.64
CA GLN A 55 -17.64 22.70 -9.08
C GLN A 55 -18.58 21.89 -8.16
N GLY A 56 -18.05 21.36 -7.05
CA GLY A 56 -18.77 20.54 -6.08
C GLY A 56 -17.79 19.76 -5.19
N PRO A 57 -18.27 18.80 -4.37
CA PRO A 57 -17.42 17.91 -3.60
C PRO A 57 -16.36 17.24 -4.47
N THR A 58 -15.09 17.54 -4.21
CA THR A 58 -13.95 17.19 -5.07
C THR A 58 -12.89 16.46 -4.26
N HIS A 59 -12.33 15.38 -4.82
CA HIS A 59 -11.23 14.64 -4.22
C HIS A 59 -10.10 14.38 -5.21
N ILE A 60 -8.87 14.51 -4.71
CA ILE A 60 -7.68 14.06 -5.42
C ILE A 60 -7.57 12.54 -5.31
N ILE A 61 -7.26 11.87 -6.42
CA ILE A 61 -6.82 10.48 -6.43
C ILE A 61 -5.38 10.37 -6.94
N ALA A 62 -4.51 9.78 -6.13
CA ALA A 62 -3.16 9.38 -6.53
C ALA A 62 -3.16 7.87 -6.82
N GLY A 63 -2.81 7.05 -5.82
CA GLY A 63 -2.84 5.60 -5.91
C GLY A 63 -4.24 4.98 -5.93
N GLY A 64 -5.20 5.62 -5.28
CA GLY A 64 -6.58 5.12 -5.11
C GLY A 64 -6.76 4.07 -4.01
N THR A 65 -5.68 3.62 -3.37
CA THR A 65 -5.70 2.45 -2.47
C THR A 65 -6.49 2.65 -1.17
N ASP A 66 -6.72 3.90 -0.74
CA ASP A 66 -7.65 4.24 0.37
C ASP A 66 -8.97 4.78 -0.19
N LEU A 67 -8.90 5.82 -1.04
CA LEU A 67 -10.08 6.54 -1.55
C LEU A 67 -11.09 5.62 -2.26
N MET A 68 -10.64 4.65 -3.06
CA MET A 68 -11.56 3.75 -3.76
C MET A 68 -12.32 2.83 -2.82
N VAL A 69 -11.70 2.43 -1.70
CA VAL A 69 -12.36 1.66 -0.64
C VAL A 69 -13.38 2.53 0.08
N GLU A 70 -13.03 3.80 0.36
CA GLU A 70 -13.94 4.76 0.99
C GLU A 70 -15.17 5.05 0.12
N ILE A 71 -14.98 5.28 -1.19
CA ILE A 71 -16.06 5.49 -2.15
C ILE A 71 -16.99 4.27 -2.17
N ARG A 72 -16.43 3.06 -2.33
CA ARG A 72 -17.18 1.81 -2.35
C ARG A 72 -17.99 1.58 -1.08
N ASN A 73 -17.44 1.96 0.07
CA ASN A 73 -18.10 1.83 1.37
C ASN A 73 -19.12 2.94 1.64
N GLY A 74 -19.37 3.83 0.68
CA GLY A 74 -20.40 4.86 0.76
C GLY A 74 -19.99 6.05 1.62
N LYS A 75 -18.69 6.31 1.82
CA LYS A 75 -18.23 7.50 2.55
C LYS A 75 -18.50 8.79 1.74
N TRP A 76 -18.43 8.70 0.42
CA TRP A 76 -18.49 9.84 -0.50
C TRP A 76 -19.69 9.73 -1.44
N VAL A 77 -20.91 9.68 -0.89
CA VAL A 77 -22.15 9.50 -1.68
C VAL A 77 -22.46 10.65 -2.64
N ASP A 78 -22.02 11.86 -2.30
CA ASP A 78 -22.23 13.07 -3.10
C ASP A 78 -20.96 13.50 -3.85
N LEU A 79 -20.05 12.55 -4.15
CA LEU A 79 -18.79 12.84 -4.83
C LEU A 79 -19.03 13.35 -6.25
N GLU A 80 -18.77 14.64 -6.47
CA GLU A 80 -18.97 15.29 -7.76
C GLU A 80 -17.79 14.99 -8.68
N THR A 81 -16.57 15.33 -8.24
CA THR A 81 -15.38 15.29 -9.09
C THR A 81 -14.22 14.53 -8.45
N VAL A 82 -13.58 13.68 -9.24
CA VAL A 82 -12.29 13.06 -8.91
C VAL A 82 -11.20 13.65 -9.80
N LEU A 83 -10.14 14.19 -9.20
CA LEU A 83 -8.96 14.72 -9.86
C LEU A 83 -7.83 13.68 -9.78
N ASP A 84 -7.57 12.95 -10.86
CA ASP A 84 -6.47 11.98 -10.95
C ASP A 84 -5.16 12.66 -11.26
N ILE A 85 -4.28 12.67 -10.26
CA ILE A 85 -2.96 13.29 -10.37
C ILE A 85 -1.89 12.31 -10.80
N SER A 86 -2.22 11.04 -11.06
CA SER A 86 -1.23 9.98 -11.35
C SER A 86 -0.47 10.14 -12.68
N ARG A 87 -0.71 11.23 -13.42
CA ARG A 87 0.01 11.60 -14.65
C ARG A 87 0.77 12.90 -14.58
N ILE A 88 0.71 13.62 -13.45
CA ILE A 88 1.47 14.86 -13.31
C ILE A 88 2.97 14.52 -13.32
N SER A 89 3.68 15.04 -14.31
CA SER A 89 5.12 14.81 -14.44
C SER A 89 5.90 15.47 -13.29
N GLY A 90 7.00 14.84 -12.88
CA GLY A 90 7.92 15.39 -11.87
C GLY A 90 7.49 15.16 -10.42
N LEU A 91 6.24 14.77 -10.15
CA LEU A 91 5.78 14.42 -8.79
C LEU A 91 6.17 12.99 -8.37
N ASP A 92 6.75 12.19 -9.26
CA ASP A 92 7.19 10.80 -9.02
C ASP A 92 8.70 10.68 -8.73
N GLN A 93 9.36 11.81 -8.48
CA GLN A 93 10.82 11.87 -8.32
C GLN A 93 11.28 11.76 -6.87
N ILE A 94 12.45 11.16 -6.67
CA ILE A 94 13.20 11.15 -5.41
C ILE A 94 14.55 11.82 -5.67
N GLY A 95 14.85 12.88 -4.95
CA GLY A 95 16.09 13.65 -5.08
C GLY A 95 16.73 13.94 -3.73
N LYS A 96 17.99 14.38 -3.76
CA LYS A 96 18.68 14.97 -2.60
C LYS A 96 19.37 16.23 -3.06
N ASP A 97 19.23 17.31 -2.29
CA ASP A 97 19.87 18.58 -2.57
C ASP A 97 21.29 18.66 -1.98
N GLU A 98 21.97 19.78 -2.22
CA GLU A 98 23.33 20.03 -1.70
C GLU A 98 23.36 20.21 -0.18
N SER A 99 22.23 20.56 0.44
CA SER A 99 22.10 20.74 1.88
C SER A 99 21.90 19.41 2.63
N GLY A 100 21.67 18.32 1.89
CA GLY A 100 21.40 16.99 2.44
C GLY A 100 19.92 16.75 2.76
N LEU A 101 19.01 17.60 2.28
CA LEU A 101 17.58 17.36 2.32
C LEU A 101 17.18 16.43 1.18
N ILE A 102 16.37 15.43 1.51
CA ILE A 102 15.82 14.47 0.59
C ILE A 102 14.39 14.90 0.23
N HIS A 103 14.13 14.97 -1.07
CA HIS A 103 12.86 15.37 -1.67
C HIS A 103 12.15 14.13 -2.21
N ILE A 104 10.91 13.90 -1.77
CA ILE A 104 10.08 12.76 -2.16
C ILE A 104 8.75 13.29 -2.69
N GLY A 105 8.55 13.23 -4.01
CA GLY A 105 7.36 13.77 -4.66
C GLY A 105 6.05 13.03 -4.31
N ALA A 106 4.91 13.70 -4.53
CA ALA A 106 3.58 13.21 -4.17
C ALA A 106 3.16 11.86 -4.80
N LEU A 107 3.72 11.52 -5.95
CA LEU A 107 3.44 10.29 -6.69
C LEU A 107 4.46 9.18 -6.44
N VAL A 108 5.51 9.44 -5.64
CA VAL A 108 6.46 8.39 -5.24
C VAL A 108 5.71 7.30 -4.48
N THR A 109 5.76 6.08 -5.03
CA THR A 109 5.10 4.92 -4.44
C THR A 109 5.92 4.28 -3.33
N HIS A 110 5.28 3.47 -2.49
CA HIS A 110 6.02 2.69 -1.50
C HIS A 110 7.08 1.77 -2.13
N ASN A 111 6.84 1.23 -3.33
CA ASN A 111 7.86 0.43 -4.03
C ASN A 111 8.99 1.28 -4.61
N ASP A 112 8.72 2.52 -5.02
CA ASP A 112 9.79 3.45 -5.45
C ASP A 112 10.75 3.75 -4.28
N VAL A 113 10.20 3.92 -3.07
CA VAL A 113 11.01 4.03 -1.85
C VAL A 113 11.87 2.79 -1.61
N ILE A 114 11.28 1.60 -1.69
CA ILE A 114 11.97 0.33 -1.45
C ILE A 114 13.14 0.13 -2.43
N ARG A 115 13.01 0.65 -3.65
CA ARG A 115 14.00 0.51 -4.73
C ARG A 115 15.06 1.59 -4.73
N SER A 116 14.84 2.72 -4.05
CA SER A 116 15.73 3.86 -4.09
C SER A 116 17.03 3.56 -3.32
N PRO A 117 18.21 3.51 -3.99
CA PRO A 117 19.49 3.37 -3.30
C PRO A 117 19.75 4.55 -2.37
N LEU A 118 19.34 5.75 -2.78
CA LEU A 118 19.43 6.98 -2.00
C LEU A 118 18.66 6.85 -0.68
N LEU A 119 17.41 6.38 -0.70
CA LEU A 119 16.64 6.21 0.54
C LEU A 119 17.14 5.03 1.37
N ARG A 120 17.68 3.98 0.75
CA ARG A 120 18.34 2.89 1.48
C ARG A 120 19.58 3.37 2.24
N GLU A 121 20.32 4.31 1.67
CA GLU A 121 21.53 4.86 2.29
C GLU A 121 21.18 5.91 3.35
N TYR A 122 20.30 6.86 3.01
CA TYR A 122 20.12 8.08 3.79
C TYR A 122 18.80 8.16 4.57
N ALA A 123 17.88 7.22 4.38
CA ALA A 123 16.55 7.22 4.99
C ALA A 123 16.03 5.81 5.30
N PHE A 124 16.92 4.91 5.73
CA PHE A 124 16.62 3.49 5.87
C PHE A 124 15.38 3.15 6.74
N PRO A 125 15.07 3.86 7.84
CA PRO A 125 13.84 3.62 8.62
C PRO A 125 12.55 3.77 7.79
N LEU A 126 12.53 4.72 6.84
CA LEU A 126 11.41 4.87 5.91
C LEU A 126 11.31 3.67 4.95
N VAL A 127 12.46 3.13 4.51
CA VAL A 127 12.51 1.92 3.66
C VAL A 127 11.95 0.71 4.42
N GLN A 128 12.35 0.51 5.69
CA GLN A 128 11.80 -0.54 6.56
C GLN A 128 10.27 -0.42 6.68
N ALA A 129 9.75 0.79 6.90
CA ALA A 129 8.32 1.03 6.98
C ALA A 129 7.61 0.71 5.67
N CYS A 130 8.06 1.26 4.54
CA CYS A 130 7.48 1.01 3.22
C CYS A 130 7.47 -0.48 2.86
N ALA A 131 8.52 -1.24 3.19
CA ALA A 131 8.57 -2.68 2.97
C ALA A 131 7.47 -3.46 3.72
N SER A 132 7.01 -2.93 4.87
CA SER A 132 5.95 -3.52 5.70
C SER A 132 4.52 -3.08 5.31
N VAL A 133 4.39 -2.14 4.39
CA VAL A 133 3.09 -1.62 3.92
C VAL A 133 2.46 -2.60 2.94
N ALA A 134 1.21 -2.99 3.20
CA ALA A 134 0.34 -3.68 2.26
C ALA A 134 0.99 -4.90 1.57
N SER A 135 0.79 -5.04 0.25
CA SER A 135 1.40 -6.04 -0.62
C SER A 135 2.20 -5.39 -1.75
N PRO A 136 3.09 -6.12 -2.46
CA PRO A 136 3.81 -5.58 -3.60
C PRO A 136 2.92 -4.89 -4.65
N GLN A 137 1.75 -5.46 -4.97
CA GLN A 137 0.81 -4.90 -5.95
C GLN A 137 0.18 -3.59 -5.47
N LEU A 138 -0.20 -3.51 -4.19
CA LEU A 138 -0.74 -2.28 -3.61
C LEU A 138 0.34 -1.19 -3.54
N ARG A 139 1.57 -1.56 -3.22
CA ARG A 139 2.72 -0.64 -3.15
C ARG A 139 3.15 -0.08 -4.50
N ASN A 140 2.74 -0.66 -5.63
CA ASN A 140 2.93 -0.09 -6.97
C ASN A 140 1.96 1.07 -7.29
N ARG A 141 0.97 1.32 -6.42
CA ARG A 141 -0.01 2.41 -6.56
C ARG A 141 -0.05 3.32 -5.34
N GLY A 142 -0.01 2.76 -4.14
CA GLY A 142 -0.01 3.52 -2.89
C GLY A 142 1.21 4.43 -2.79
N THR A 143 0.96 5.74 -2.72
CA THR A 143 2.01 6.76 -2.60
C THR A 143 2.31 7.07 -1.15
N VAL A 144 3.55 7.46 -0.85
CA VAL A 144 3.93 7.82 0.52
C VAL A 144 3.15 9.05 0.97
N VAL A 145 3.02 10.07 0.12
CA VAL A 145 2.19 11.25 0.43
C VAL A 145 0.73 10.89 0.64
N GLY A 146 0.14 10.03 -0.21
CA GLY A 146 -1.22 9.55 -0.03
C GLY A 146 -1.40 8.82 1.30
N ASN A 147 -0.39 8.06 1.73
CA ASN A 147 -0.37 7.45 3.06
C ASN A 147 -0.43 8.50 4.19
N LEU A 148 0.32 9.59 4.09
CA LEU A 148 0.32 10.67 5.09
C LEU A 148 -1.00 11.45 5.11
N VAL A 149 -1.52 11.82 3.94
CA VAL A 149 -2.76 12.61 3.81
C VAL A 149 -3.97 11.87 4.38
N THR A 150 -3.99 10.53 4.32
CA THR A 150 -5.02 9.72 4.97
C THR A 150 -5.08 9.95 6.49
N ALA A 151 -3.97 10.32 7.13
CA ALA A 151 -3.90 10.59 8.57
C ALA A 151 -4.43 9.45 9.44
N SER A 152 -4.12 8.19 9.07
CA SER A 152 -4.44 7.04 9.90
C SER A 152 -3.38 6.86 10.98
N PRO A 153 -3.75 6.69 12.27
CA PRO A 153 -2.78 6.43 13.34
C PRO A 153 -2.02 5.12 13.17
N ALA A 154 -2.50 4.23 12.30
CA ALA A 154 -1.89 2.95 11.98
C ALA A 154 -1.04 2.97 10.69
N ASN A 155 -0.82 4.15 10.10
CA ASN A 155 0.07 4.28 8.95
C ASN A 155 1.54 4.09 9.36
N ASP A 156 2.24 3.23 8.61
CA ASP A 156 3.59 2.78 8.96
C ASP A 156 4.68 3.81 8.62
N THR A 157 4.46 4.68 7.63
CA THR A 157 5.48 5.65 7.20
C THR A 157 5.52 6.91 8.05
N ILE A 158 4.47 7.21 8.83
CA ILE A 158 4.42 8.42 9.66
C ILE A 158 5.47 8.37 10.80
N PRO A 159 5.59 7.30 11.62
CA PRO A 159 6.59 7.23 12.69
C PRO A 159 8.04 7.52 12.24
N PRO A 160 8.61 6.85 11.22
CA PRO A 160 9.98 7.13 10.81
C PRO A 160 10.16 8.54 10.22
N LEU A 161 9.17 9.07 9.49
CA LEU A 161 9.27 10.42 8.95
C LEU A 161 9.23 11.50 10.04
N ILE A 162 8.39 11.34 11.07
CA ILE A 162 8.41 12.23 12.24
C ILE A 162 9.75 12.07 12.98
N ALA A 163 10.23 10.84 13.18
CA ALA A 163 11.50 10.60 13.87
C ALA A 163 12.68 11.28 13.16
N MET A 164 12.66 11.28 11.83
CA MET A 164 13.66 11.94 10.99
C MET A 164 13.46 13.46 10.86
N GLY A 165 12.39 14.05 11.41
CA GLY A 165 12.14 15.49 11.29
C GLY A 165 11.68 15.93 9.91
N ALA A 166 10.84 15.13 9.24
CA ALA A 166 10.27 15.45 7.95
C ALA A 166 9.33 16.67 8.02
N SER A 167 9.22 17.38 6.90
CA SER A 167 8.25 18.43 6.62
C SER A 167 7.52 18.16 5.31
N LEU A 168 6.35 18.74 5.15
CA LEU A 168 5.54 18.66 3.93
C LEU A 168 5.51 20.02 3.24
N VAL A 169 5.70 20.03 1.93
CA VAL A 169 5.45 21.21 1.10
C VAL A 169 4.01 21.13 0.61
N LEU A 170 3.17 22.06 1.08
CA LEU A 170 1.78 22.19 0.67
C LEU A 170 1.69 23.28 -0.39
N ALA A 171 1.04 22.99 -1.50
CA ALA A 171 0.91 23.90 -2.64
C ALA A 171 -0.57 24.19 -2.92
N SER A 172 -0.84 25.43 -3.35
CA SER A 172 -2.14 25.95 -3.73
C SER A 172 -1.95 27.03 -4.80
N LEU A 173 -3.06 27.59 -5.31
CA LEU A 173 -3.01 28.73 -6.22
C LEU A 173 -2.37 29.97 -5.57
N ALA A 174 -2.46 30.10 -4.24
CA ALA A 174 -1.87 31.20 -3.49
C ALA A 174 -0.35 31.05 -3.25
N GLY A 175 0.25 29.92 -3.65
CA GLY A 175 1.65 29.61 -3.45
C GLY A 175 1.87 28.39 -2.54
N GLU A 176 3.10 28.27 -2.04
CA GLU A 176 3.54 27.13 -1.23
C GLU A 176 3.78 27.51 0.23
N ARG A 177 3.57 26.56 1.13
CA ARG A 177 3.99 26.64 2.53
C ARG A 177 4.57 25.33 3.00
N VAL A 178 5.49 25.40 3.96
CA VAL A 178 6.12 24.23 4.57
C VAL A 178 5.48 23.99 5.95
N VAL A 179 5.12 22.74 6.23
CA VAL A 179 4.52 22.31 7.50
C VAL A 179 5.34 21.15 8.08
N PRO A 180 5.89 21.26 9.31
CA PRO A 180 6.48 20.13 10.00
C PRO A 180 5.50 18.95 10.10
N LEU A 181 5.97 17.72 9.87
CA LEU A 181 5.06 16.57 9.78
C LEU A 181 4.35 16.27 11.10
N ASP A 182 4.97 16.58 12.25
CA ASP A 182 4.37 16.45 13.58
C ASP A 182 3.28 17.51 13.85
N GLU A 183 3.29 18.64 13.14
CA GLU A 183 2.24 19.67 13.18
C GLU A 183 1.14 19.44 12.12
N PHE A 184 1.31 18.50 11.20
CA PHE A 184 0.37 18.26 10.11
C PHE A 184 -0.96 17.62 10.57
N TYR A 185 -0.93 16.84 11.66
CA TYR A 185 -2.07 16.06 12.14
C TYR A 185 -2.79 16.75 13.30
N ILE A 186 -4.09 16.98 13.16
CA ILE A 186 -4.94 17.56 14.22
C ILE A 186 -5.89 16.53 14.85
N GLY A 187 -5.93 15.31 14.32
CA GLY A 187 -6.74 14.22 14.84
C GLY A 187 -6.74 12.98 13.94
N VAL A 188 -7.56 11.98 14.29
CA VAL A 188 -7.72 10.76 13.49
C VAL A 188 -8.37 11.12 12.14
N ARG A 189 -7.70 10.82 11.03
CA ARG A 189 -8.14 11.16 9.66
C ARG A 189 -8.35 12.67 9.46
N GLN A 190 -7.63 13.52 10.20
CA GLN A 190 -7.74 14.98 10.12
C GLN A 190 -6.36 15.63 10.03
N THR A 191 -6.21 16.56 9.09
CA THR A 191 -4.96 17.27 8.82
C THR A 191 -5.19 18.78 8.76
N VAL A 192 -4.10 19.56 8.75
CA VAL A 192 -4.12 21.01 8.54
C VAL A 192 -4.25 21.43 7.07
N LEU A 193 -4.44 20.46 6.15
CA LEU A 193 -4.54 20.71 4.72
C LEU A 193 -5.83 21.49 4.43
N ARG A 194 -5.72 22.62 3.73
CA ARG A 194 -6.90 23.37 3.26
C ARG A 194 -7.54 22.69 2.05
N PRO A 195 -8.85 22.91 1.78
CA PRO A 195 -9.52 22.31 0.63
C PRO A 195 -8.90 22.67 -0.73
N ASP A 196 -8.22 23.81 -0.84
CA ASP A 196 -7.53 24.29 -2.05
C ASP A 196 -6.06 23.87 -2.13
N GLU A 197 -5.57 23.07 -1.18
CA GLU A 197 -4.19 22.61 -1.11
C GLU A 197 -4.03 21.15 -1.51
N TYR A 198 -2.84 20.83 -2.01
CA TYR A 198 -2.33 19.46 -2.08
C TYR A 198 -0.91 19.39 -1.49
N VAL A 199 -0.49 18.20 -1.06
CA VAL A 199 0.89 17.96 -0.65
C VAL A 199 1.72 17.71 -1.92
N ARG A 200 2.67 18.60 -2.22
CA ARG A 200 3.56 18.49 -3.40
C ARG A 200 4.67 17.46 -3.17
N GLU A 201 5.31 17.51 -2.00
CA GLU A 201 6.43 16.65 -1.65
C GLU A 201 6.62 16.52 -0.13
N ILE A 202 7.34 15.48 0.26
CA ILE A 202 7.92 15.31 1.59
C ILE A 202 9.38 15.75 1.49
N VAL A 203 9.81 16.60 2.43
CA VAL A 203 11.21 17.01 2.60
C VAL A 203 11.69 16.42 3.92
N VAL A 204 12.75 15.62 3.89
CA VAL A 204 13.29 14.94 5.07
C VAL A 204 14.81 15.03 5.10
N PRO A 205 15.45 15.39 6.22
CA PRO A 205 16.91 15.42 6.28
C PRO A 205 17.49 14.01 6.15
N GLN A 206 18.63 13.91 5.47
CA GLN A 206 19.40 12.66 5.44
C GLN A 206 19.88 12.26 6.84
N LEU A 207 19.93 10.96 7.10
CA LEU A 207 20.64 10.44 8.26
C LEU A 207 22.14 10.75 8.13
N LYS A 208 22.71 11.32 9.19
CA LYS A 208 24.16 11.52 9.33
C LYS A 208 24.87 10.21 9.65
N SER A 209 26.18 10.17 9.47
CA SER A 209 27.00 8.98 9.75
C SER A 209 26.97 8.53 11.22
N ASN A 210 26.71 9.45 12.14
CA ASN A 210 26.55 9.17 13.58
C ASN A 210 25.08 8.92 13.97
N GLN A 211 24.17 8.83 13.01
CA GLN A 211 22.75 8.56 13.24
C GLN A 211 22.38 7.15 12.81
N ALA A 212 21.53 6.52 13.61
CA ALA A 212 21.07 5.16 13.39
C ALA A 212 19.60 5.03 13.81
N GLY A 213 18.77 4.55 12.90
CA GLY A 213 17.33 4.41 13.16
C GLY A 213 16.79 3.03 12.79
N SER A 214 15.76 2.60 13.50
CA SER A 214 15.07 1.32 13.30
C SER A 214 13.56 1.51 13.41
N PHE A 215 12.83 1.01 12.42
CA PHE A 215 11.37 0.89 12.44
C PHE A 215 10.94 -0.55 12.71
N LYS A 216 9.96 -0.72 13.60
CA LYS A 216 9.39 -2.02 13.98
C LYS A 216 7.87 -1.96 13.95
N LYS A 217 7.25 -3.05 13.49
CA LYS A 217 5.80 -3.20 13.36
C LYS A 217 5.36 -4.56 13.88
N SER A 218 4.31 -4.57 14.69
CA SER A 218 3.55 -5.77 15.02
C SER A 218 2.20 -5.73 14.34
N ALA A 219 1.79 -6.86 13.77
CA ALA A 219 0.52 -7.01 13.09
C ALA A 219 0.06 -8.48 13.09
N LEU A 220 -1.21 -8.73 12.73
CA LEU A 220 -1.81 -10.06 12.80
C LEU A 220 -1.30 -11.07 11.75
N ARG A 221 -0.62 -10.59 10.71
CA ARG A 221 -0.01 -11.38 9.64
C ARG A 221 1.22 -10.65 9.08
N ARG A 222 2.09 -11.38 8.38
CA ARG A 222 3.38 -10.85 7.89
C ARG A 222 3.25 -9.83 6.75
N ALA A 223 2.20 -9.87 5.96
CA ALA A 223 1.94 -8.96 4.85
C ALA A 223 0.46 -8.54 4.83
N GLN A 224 0.14 -7.41 4.19
CA GLN A 224 -1.22 -6.87 4.13
C GLN A 224 -1.87 -6.66 5.51
N ALA A 225 -1.08 -6.36 6.54
CA ALA A 225 -1.61 -6.22 7.89
C ALA A 225 -1.57 -4.75 8.32
N ILE A 226 -2.68 -4.26 8.86
CA ILE A 226 -2.69 -2.99 9.58
C ILE A 226 -1.93 -3.18 10.88
N ALA A 227 -1.08 -2.22 11.26
CA ALA A 227 -0.33 -2.27 12.50
C ALA A 227 -1.26 -2.43 13.72
N VAL A 228 -0.99 -3.44 14.53
CA VAL A 228 -1.47 -3.50 15.91
C VAL A 228 -0.74 -2.43 16.70
N THR A 229 0.59 -2.39 16.62
CA THR A 229 1.43 -1.29 17.08
C THR A 229 2.64 -1.16 16.16
N ASN A 230 3.23 0.02 16.09
CA ASN A 230 4.53 0.22 15.46
C ASN A 230 5.32 1.30 16.23
N CYS A 231 6.63 1.33 16.00
CA CYS A 231 7.49 2.38 16.54
C CYS A 231 8.67 2.64 15.61
N CYS A 232 9.24 3.84 15.71
CA CYS A 232 10.57 4.12 15.17
C CYS A 232 11.45 4.73 16.26
N VAL A 233 12.66 4.21 16.39
CA VAL A 233 13.73 4.77 17.22
C VAL A 233 14.77 5.36 16.29
N LEU A 234 15.19 6.60 16.53
CA LEU A 234 16.31 7.25 15.86
C LEU A 234 17.25 7.83 16.91
N LEU A 235 18.51 7.39 16.89
CA LEU A 235 19.54 7.84 17.83
C LEU A 235 20.66 8.56 17.07
N THR A 236 21.21 9.59 17.69
CA THR A 236 22.51 10.15 17.36
C THR A 236 23.50 9.66 18.41
N VAL A 237 24.56 8.96 18.00
CA VAL A 237 25.51 8.28 18.89
C VAL A 237 26.93 8.73 18.61
N GLU A 238 27.65 9.19 19.63
CA GLU A 238 29.05 9.60 19.56
C GLU A 238 29.85 8.86 20.62
N ASP A 239 30.94 8.22 20.21
CA ASP A 239 31.79 7.36 21.06
C ASP A 239 30.99 6.29 21.84
N GLY A 240 29.88 5.83 21.27
CA GLY A 240 28.95 4.86 21.87
C GLY A 240 28.03 5.43 22.95
N ILE A 241 27.97 6.76 23.10
CA ILE A 241 27.07 7.49 24.00
C ILE A 241 25.96 8.15 23.17
N VAL A 242 24.71 8.02 23.60
CA VAL A 242 23.56 8.65 22.94
C VAL A 242 23.57 10.16 23.21
N GLN A 243 23.67 10.96 22.15
CA GLN A 243 23.64 12.43 22.21
C GLN A 243 22.22 12.97 22.02
N GLN A 244 21.46 12.34 21.12
CA GLN A 244 20.06 12.68 20.85
C GLN A 244 19.27 11.40 20.61
N ALA A 245 18.01 11.39 21.03
CA ALA A 245 17.10 10.28 20.83
C ALA A 245 15.72 10.81 20.41
N VAL A 246 15.11 10.13 19.44
CA VAL A 246 13.73 10.31 19.05
C VAL A 246 13.06 8.94 19.03
N ILE A 247 11.94 8.80 19.75
CA ILE A 247 11.14 7.57 19.79
C ILE A 247 9.71 7.93 19.44
N THR A 248 9.25 7.46 18.28
CA THR A 248 7.87 7.65 17.81
C THR A 248 7.08 6.36 17.95
N LEU A 249 5.80 6.48 18.30
CA LEU A 249 4.91 5.38 18.61
C LEU A 249 3.60 5.54 17.82
N GLY A 250 3.22 4.51 17.07
CA GLY A 250 1.99 4.51 16.27
C GLY A 250 1.01 3.40 16.62
N SER A 251 -0.24 3.58 16.19
CA SER A 251 -1.40 2.74 16.52
C SER A 251 -1.67 2.59 18.03
N VAL A 252 -1.23 3.58 18.83
CA VAL A 252 -1.35 3.59 20.30
C VAL A 252 -1.85 4.93 20.87
N ALA A 253 -2.29 5.84 19.99
CA ALA A 253 -2.92 7.11 20.30
C ALA A 253 -3.70 7.61 19.06
N PRO A 254 -4.51 8.69 19.17
CA PRO A 254 -5.23 9.29 18.04
C PRO A 254 -4.34 9.82 16.90
N THR A 255 -3.06 10.10 17.18
CA THR A 255 -2.02 10.46 16.22
C THR A 255 -0.72 9.74 16.61
N ILE A 256 0.31 9.84 15.77
CA ILE A 256 1.65 9.39 16.17
C ILE A 256 2.14 10.28 17.31
N ILE A 257 2.68 9.67 18.36
CA ILE A 257 3.20 10.38 19.54
C ILE A 257 4.68 10.10 19.73
N ARG A 258 5.36 11.00 20.45
CA ARG A 258 6.73 10.79 20.94
C ARG A 258 6.74 10.27 22.38
N ALA A 259 7.88 9.71 22.79
CA ALA A 259 8.14 9.30 24.17
C ALA A 259 9.26 10.13 24.82
N PRO A 260 9.02 11.42 25.12
CA PRO A 260 10.07 12.35 25.54
C PRO A 260 10.78 11.92 26.85
N GLU A 261 10.08 11.27 27.77
CA GLU A 261 10.69 10.76 29.01
C GLU A 261 11.70 9.65 28.71
N ALA A 262 11.40 8.76 27.76
CA ALA A 262 12.32 7.70 27.34
C ALA A 262 13.50 8.26 26.53
N GLU A 263 13.23 9.24 25.67
CA GLU A 263 14.26 9.97 24.91
C GLU A 263 15.25 10.68 25.86
N ALA A 264 14.75 11.43 26.84
CA ALA A 264 15.58 12.09 27.86
C ALA A 264 16.37 11.07 28.70
N TYR A 265 15.76 9.93 29.00
CA TYR A 265 16.44 8.87 29.75
C TYR A 265 17.59 8.24 28.98
N LEU A 266 17.56 8.22 27.64
CA LEU A 266 18.65 7.71 26.78
C LEU A 266 19.87 8.63 26.73
N VAL A 267 19.66 9.94 26.71
CA VAL A 267 20.73 10.94 26.49
C VAL A 267 21.83 10.82 27.56
N GLY A 268 23.09 10.86 27.12
CA GLY A 268 24.28 10.79 27.97
C GLY A 268 24.66 9.38 28.43
N LYS A 269 23.99 8.33 27.92
CA LYS A 269 24.23 6.95 28.34
C LYS A 269 24.67 6.05 27.18
N ARG A 270 25.35 4.96 27.51
CA ARG A 270 25.66 3.86 26.58
C ARG A 270 24.49 2.88 26.58
N LEU A 271 24.21 2.27 25.43
CA LEU A 271 23.21 1.21 25.34
C LEU A 271 23.78 -0.10 25.90
N ASP A 272 23.02 -0.74 26.79
CA ASP A 272 23.23 -2.12 27.23
C ASP A 272 21.88 -2.82 27.40
N PRO A 273 21.83 -4.17 27.43
CA PRO A 273 20.55 -4.91 27.48
C PRO A 273 19.65 -4.55 28.68
N SER A 274 20.25 -4.35 29.86
CA SER A 274 19.47 -4.02 31.07
C SER A 274 18.86 -2.62 30.97
N PHE A 275 19.62 -1.69 30.39
CA PHE A 275 19.22 -0.31 30.17
C PHE A 275 18.14 -0.20 29.08
N ILE A 276 18.25 -0.96 27.99
CA ILE A 276 17.25 -1.01 26.91
C ILE A 276 15.88 -1.42 27.45
N ALA A 277 15.80 -2.48 28.27
CA ALA A 277 14.55 -2.94 28.85
C ALA A 277 13.85 -1.87 29.72
N ALA A 278 14.63 -1.04 30.42
CA ALA A 278 14.12 0.09 31.19
C ALA A 278 13.58 1.21 30.28
N VAL A 279 14.34 1.61 29.26
CA VAL A 279 13.92 2.63 28.27
C VAL A 279 12.61 2.20 27.59
N ALA A 280 12.53 0.94 27.14
CA ALA A 280 11.33 0.41 26.50
C ALA A 280 10.11 0.44 27.42
N SER A 281 10.30 0.18 28.71
CA SER A 281 9.23 0.26 29.71
C SER A 281 8.77 1.70 29.95
N ILE A 282 9.68 2.69 29.92
CA ILE A 282 9.34 4.11 30.02
C ILE A 282 8.60 4.56 28.75
N ALA A 283 9.08 4.17 27.56
CA ALA A 283 8.48 4.55 26.29
C ALA A 283 7.03 4.07 26.17
N ALA A 284 6.75 2.84 26.63
CA ALA A 284 5.40 2.28 26.61
C ALA A 284 4.40 3.06 27.50
N GLN A 285 4.87 3.83 28.50
CA GLN A 285 4.00 4.63 29.38
C GLN A 285 3.42 5.87 28.67
N ALA A 286 4.05 6.33 27.58
CA ALA A 286 3.53 7.43 26.77
C ALA A 286 2.26 7.01 25.99
N ALA A 287 2.09 5.72 25.74
CA ALA A 287 0.98 5.17 24.97
C ALA A 287 -0.36 5.30 25.71
N LYS A 288 -1.44 5.54 24.94
CA LYS A 288 -2.83 5.53 25.42
C LYS A 288 -3.68 4.66 24.49
N PRO A 289 -3.39 3.34 24.38
CA PRO A 289 -4.05 2.49 23.40
C PRO A 289 -5.51 2.20 23.79
N ILE A 290 -6.30 1.82 22.80
CA ILE A 290 -7.67 1.31 22.99
C ILE A 290 -7.73 -0.18 22.65
N SER A 291 -8.70 -0.89 23.24
CA SER A 291 -9.04 -2.25 22.81
C SER A 291 -9.92 -2.20 21.57
N ASP A 292 -9.62 -3.04 20.57
CA ASP A 292 -10.46 -3.23 19.38
C ASP A 292 -10.37 -4.68 18.86
N ILE A 293 -10.94 -4.93 17.68
CA ILE A 293 -10.92 -6.25 17.04
C ILE A 293 -9.52 -6.80 16.73
N ARG A 294 -8.51 -5.93 16.66
CA ARG A 294 -7.13 -6.31 16.34
C ARG A 294 -6.36 -6.72 17.59
N ALA A 295 -6.56 -6.03 18.71
CA ALA A 295 -5.89 -6.32 19.97
C ALA A 295 -6.51 -5.59 21.17
N SER A 296 -6.32 -6.15 22.37
CA SER A 296 -6.59 -5.46 23.63
C SER A 296 -5.58 -4.34 23.90
N GLN A 297 -5.97 -3.38 24.73
CA GLN A 297 -5.08 -2.33 25.25
C GLN A 297 -3.83 -2.92 25.92
N ASP A 298 -3.99 -3.92 26.78
CA ASP A 298 -2.87 -4.56 27.49
C ASP A 298 -1.88 -5.22 26.53
N TYR A 299 -2.39 -5.90 25.50
CA TYR A 299 -1.55 -6.51 24.46
C TYR A 299 -0.78 -5.45 23.68
N ARG A 300 -1.43 -4.33 23.31
CA ARG A 300 -0.77 -3.21 22.63
C ARG A 300 0.35 -2.62 23.47
N SER A 301 0.10 -2.37 24.76
CA SER A 301 1.12 -1.83 25.68
C SER A 301 2.30 -2.79 25.82
N TYR A 302 2.05 -4.08 25.99
CA TYR A 302 3.09 -5.10 26.08
C TYR A 302 3.91 -5.20 24.79
N THR A 303 3.24 -5.33 23.65
CA THR A 303 3.91 -5.45 22.35
C THR A 303 4.71 -4.20 22.01
N LEU A 304 4.19 -3.00 22.32
CA LEU A 304 4.92 -1.76 22.08
C LEU A 304 6.25 -1.73 22.82
N LYS A 305 6.28 -2.14 24.09
CA LYS A 305 7.53 -2.30 24.84
C LYS A 305 8.51 -3.21 24.10
N VAL A 306 8.06 -4.38 23.65
CA VAL A 306 8.90 -5.34 22.91
C VAL A 306 9.43 -4.74 21.61
N LEU A 307 8.62 -3.98 20.86
CA LEU A 307 9.09 -3.36 19.62
C LEU A 307 10.14 -2.28 19.86
N VAL A 308 9.98 -1.47 20.92
CA VAL A 308 10.98 -0.44 21.29
C VAL A 308 12.29 -1.10 21.71
N GLU A 309 12.22 -2.17 22.50
CA GLU A 309 13.38 -2.98 22.89
C GLU A 309 14.11 -3.53 21.66
N GLN A 310 13.39 -4.18 20.73
CA GLN A 310 13.96 -4.69 19.49
C GLN A 310 14.57 -3.61 18.59
N ALA A 311 13.95 -2.43 18.52
CA ALA A 311 14.47 -1.30 17.75
C ALA A 311 15.78 -0.76 18.34
N LEU A 312 15.84 -0.62 19.67
CA LEU A 312 17.05 -0.19 20.38
C LEU A 312 18.18 -1.22 20.27
N GLU A 313 17.87 -2.51 20.40
CA GLU A 313 18.86 -3.59 20.22
C GLU A 313 19.41 -3.62 18.79
N GLU A 314 18.55 -3.47 17.79
CA GLU A 314 18.97 -3.40 16.39
C GLU A 314 19.89 -2.20 16.14
N VAL A 315 19.57 -1.04 16.76
CA VAL A 315 20.42 0.14 16.70
C VAL A 315 21.76 -0.07 17.38
N MET A 316 21.76 -0.64 18.60
CA MET A 316 22.96 -0.95 19.37
C MET A 316 23.90 -1.90 18.63
N LEU A 317 23.35 -2.92 17.96
CA LEU A 317 24.12 -3.94 17.24
C LEU A 317 24.52 -3.51 15.83
N GLY A 318 23.99 -2.41 15.31
CA GLY A 318 24.27 -1.95 13.94
C GLY A 318 23.70 -2.89 12.85
N ARG A 319 22.59 -3.58 13.14
CA ARG A 319 22.01 -4.63 12.28
C ARG A 319 20.75 -4.21 11.52
N GLN A 320 20.52 -2.91 11.39
CA GLN A 320 19.34 -2.37 10.69
C GLN A 320 19.21 -2.95 9.28
N LYS A 321 20.32 -3.02 8.54
CA LYS A 321 20.34 -3.54 7.16
C LYS A 321 19.92 -5.01 7.05
N GLU A 322 19.97 -5.79 8.13
CA GLU A 322 19.56 -7.21 8.16
C GLU A 322 18.02 -7.37 8.30
N SER A 323 17.32 -6.30 8.71
CA SER A 323 15.88 -6.36 9.00
C SER A 323 14.97 -6.50 7.78
N ILE A 324 15.49 -6.18 6.59
CA ILE A 324 14.80 -6.33 5.31
C ILE A 324 15.79 -6.86 4.27
N PRO A 325 15.35 -7.69 3.31
CA PRO A 325 16.22 -8.16 2.25
C PRO A 325 16.83 -7.01 1.42
N GLU A 326 18.06 -7.21 0.94
CA GLU A 326 18.73 -6.26 0.05
C GLU A 326 17.91 -6.02 -1.22
N LYS A 327 17.37 -7.10 -1.81
CA LYS A 327 16.44 -7.04 -2.94
C LYS A 327 15.06 -7.54 -2.50
N ILE A 328 14.09 -6.63 -2.45
CA ILE A 328 12.68 -6.95 -2.16
C ILE A 328 11.94 -6.96 -3.49
N ALA A 329 11.20 -8.03 -3.79
CA ALA A 329 10.36 -8.09 -4.97
C ALA A 329 9.29 -6.98 -4.94
N THR A 330 9.28 -6.15 -5.98
CA THR A 330 8.33 -5.04 -6.14
C THR A 330 7.24 -5.34 -7.16
N LEU A 331 7.38 -6.40 -7.94
CA LEU A 331 6.52 -6.74 -9.07
C LEU A 331 6.41 -5.58 -10.08
N ASP A 332 7.55 -4.99 -10.37
CA ASP A 332 7.71 -3.89 -11.33
C ASP A 332 9.07 -4.02 -12.02
N THR A 333 9.07 -4.22 -13.34
CA THR A 333 10.31 -4.38 -14.12
C THR A 333 10.89 -3.06 -14.61
N LYS A 334 10.23 -1.91 -14.38
CA LYS A 334 10.63 -0.57 -14.88
C LYS A 334 10.79 -0.43 -16.40
N GLU A 335 10.54 -1.48 -17.18
CA GLU A 335 10.63 -1.45 -18.63
C GLU A 335 9.44 -0.73 -19.31
N GLY A 336 8.45 -0.24 -18.55
CA GLY A 336 7.13 0.05 -19.13
C GLY A 336 6.32 1.23 -18.60
N PHE A 337 6.82 2.11 -17.72
CA PHE A 337 6.06 3.32 -17.41
C PHE A 337 6.29 4.38 -18.49
N GLN A 338 5.65 4.19 -19.63
CA GLN A 338 5.46 5.30 -20.56
C GLN A 338 4.37 6.17 -19.94
N THR A 339 4.75 7.31 -19.36
CA THR A 339 3.85 8.44 -19.20
C THR A 339 3.45 8.88 -20.59
N HIS A 340 2.50 8.16 -21.18
CA HIS A 340 1.81 8.68 -22.34
C HIS A 340 1.09 9.94 -21.85
N PRO A 341 1.38 11.13 -22.43
CA PRO A 341 0.46 12.24 -22.31
C PRO A 341 -0.91 11.65 -22.64
N ALA A 342 -1.90 11.86 -21.80
CA ALA A 342 -3.23 11.31 -22.06
C ALA A 342 -3.78 11.79 -23.40
N GLU A 343 -3.19 12.82 -24.02
CA GLU A 343 -3.92 13.77 -24.85
C GLU A 343 -5.10 14.31 -24.01
N SER A 344 -5.72 15.44 -24.36
CA SER A 344 -6.82 15.95 -23.52
C SER A 344 -7.98 14.93 -23.52
N TRP A 345 -8.11 14.12 -22.46
CA TRP A 345 -9.21 13.17 -22.33
C TRP A 345 -10.50 13.95 -22.12
N ASP A 346 -11.46 13.78 -23.02
CA ASP A 346 -12.75 14.48 -23.03
C ASP A 346 -13.68 14.10 -21.86
N GLY A 347 -13.32 13.07 -21.09
CA GLY A 347 -14.14 12.53 -20.01
C GLY A 347 -15.18 11.50 -20.46
N GLU A 348 -15.24 11.19 -21.75
CA GLU A 348 -16.28 10.32 -22.34
C GLU A 348 -15.70 9.01 -22.90
N MET A 349 -14.56 9.08 -23.60
CA MET A 349 -14.02 7.95 -24.36
C MET A 349 -12.69 7.44 -23.80
N ILE A 350 -12.67 6.21 -23.31
CA ILE A 350 -11.44 5.55 -22.86
C ILE A 350 -10.80 4.83 -24.05
N LYS A 351 -9.64 5.32 -24.52
CA LYS A 351 -8.81 4.66 -25.54
C LYS A 351 -7.68 3.92 -24.83
N THR A 352 -7.49 2.62 -25.04
CA THR A 352 -6.50 1.84 -24.27
C THR A 352 -6.03 0.61 -25.04
N ASN A 353 -4.83 0.13 -24.72
CA ASN A 353 -4.34 -1.16 -25.22
C ASN A 353 -4.54 -2.24 -24.15
N ILE A 354 -5.24 -3.31 -24.49
CA ILE A 354 -5.41 -4.49 -23.60
C ILE A 354 -4.96 -5.73 -24.36
N ASN A 355 -3.96 -6.43 -23.82
CA ASN A 355 -3.36 -7.64 -24.41
C ASN A 355 -2.89 -7.44 -25.87
N GLY A 356 -2.33 -6.26 -26.18
CA GLY A 356 -1.85 -5.93 -27.52
C GLY A 356 -2.93 -5.43 -28.49
N GLN A 357 -4.21 -5.46 -28.11
CA GLN A 357 -5.31 -4.96 -28.92
C GLN A 357 -5.75 -3.56 -28.46
N GLU A 358 -5.98 -2.66 -29.41
CA GLU A 358 -6.53 -1.33 -29.17
C GLU A 358 -8.05 -1.36 -28.95
N TYR A 359 -8.50 -0.66 -27.92
CA TYR A 359 -9.90 -0.50 -27.55
C TYR A 359 -10.27 0.97 -27.48
N THR A 360 -11.47 1.31 -27.94
CA THR A 360 -12.09 2.63 -27.76
C THR A 360 -13.47 2.42 -27.13
N ILE A 361 -13.64 2.86 -25.89
CA ILE A 361 -14.75 2.46 -25.01
C ILE A 361 -15.52 3.71 -24.59
N SER A 362 -16.80 3.75 -24.91
CA SER A 362 -17.75 4.74 -24.39
C SER A 362 -18.41 4.23 -23.09
N GLY A 363 -18.57 5.12 -22.10
CA GLY A 363 -19.16 4.77 -20.80
C GLY A 363 -18.18 4.05 -19.86
N TYR A 364 -18.63 3.69 -18.65
CA TYR A 364 -17.81 3.09 -17.57
C TYR A 364 -16.77 4.04 -16.93
N ALA A 365 -16.82 5.33 -17.23
CA ALA A 365 -15.93 6.32 -16.61
C ALA A 365 -16.14 6.45 -15.09
N ASP A 366 -17.25 5.94 -14.56
CA ASP A 366 -17.68 5.89 -13.17
C ASP A 366 -17.42 4.53 -12.49
N GLN A 367 -16.65 3.65 -13.13
CA GLN A 367 -16.42 2.27 -12.68
C GLN A 367 -14.94 2.00 -12.39
N THR A 368 -14.66 0.80 -11.87
CA THR A 368 -13.29 0.31 -11.68
C THR A 368 -12.73 -0.30 -12.97
N LEU A 369 -11.40 -0.31 -13.10
CA LEU A 369 -10.68 -0.97 -14.18
C LEU A 369 -11.04 -2.46 -14.25
N LEU A 370 -11.24 -3.11 -13.10
CA LEU A 370 -11.72 -4.48 -13.03
C LEU A 370 -13.07 -4.67 -13.74
N SER A 371 -14.03 -3.78 -13.48
CA SER A 371 -15.36 -3.80 -14.11
C SER A 371 -15.27 -3.52 -15.61
N LEU A 372 -14.41 -2.58 -16.03
CA LEU A 372 -14.15 -2.33 -17.46
C LEU A 372 -13.62 -3.59 -18.15
N ILE A 373 -12.59 -4.24 -17.59
CA ILE A 373 -11.98 -5.43 -18.19
C ILE A 373 -12.98 -6.59 -18.28
N ARG A 374 -13.72 -6.84 -17.20
CA ARG A 374 -14.61 -8.01 -17.10
C ARG A 374 -15.96 -7.78 -17.78
N ASP A 375 -16.64 -6.71 -17.40
CA ASP A 375 -18.07 -6.55 -17.69
C ASP A 375 -18.28 -5.78 -19.01
N ARG A 376 -17.33 -4.90 -19.37
CA ARG A 376 -17.38 -4.15 -20.63
C ARG A 376 -16.63 -4.83 -21.77
N ILE A 377 -15.40 -5.28 -21.52
CA ILE A 377 -14.56 -5.93 -22.56
C ILE A 377 -14.81 -7.44 -22.65
N GLY A 378 -15.18 -8.10 -21.56
CA GLY A 378 -15.46 -9.54 -21.55
C GLY A 378 -14.27 -10.45 -21.21
N LEU A 379 -13.15 -9.88 -20.75
CA LEU A 379 -11.98 -10.64 -20.31
C LEU A 379 -12.17 -11.07 -18.84
N MET A 380 -12.72 -12.27 -18.66
CA MET A 380 -13.23 -12.76 -17.37
C MET A 380 -12.19 -13.51 -16.52
N GLY A 381 -10.97 -13.68 -17.01
CA GLY A 381 -9.86 -14.34 -16.32
C GLY A 381 -9.44 -13.58 -15.07
N THR A 382 -9.30 -12.26 -15.15
CA THR A 382 -9.12 -11.37 -13.99
C THR A 382 -10.35 -11.47 -13.08
N LYS A 383 -10.18 -11.83 -11.79
CA LYS A 383 -11.33 -12.15 -10.91
C LYS A 383 -11.70 -11.02 -9.95
N SER A 384 -13.01 -10.82 -9.77
CA SER A 384 -13.56 -10.00 -8.69
C SER A 384 -13.56 -10.78 -7.37
N GLY A 385 -12.71 -10.42 -6.42
CA GLY A 385 -12.59 -11.13 -5.14
C GLY A 385 -13.15 -10.31 -3.97
N CYS A 386 -12.26 -9.77 -3.14
CA CYS A 386 -12.62 -8.89 -2.03
C CYS A 386 -13.03 -7.48 -2.47
N GLU A 387 -12.57 -7.05 -3.65
CA GLU A 387 -12.71 -5.68 -4.18
C GLU A 387 -12.19 -4.53 -3.30
N GLU A 388 -11.45 -4.87 -2.25
CA GLU A 388 -10.74 -3.96 -1.34
C GLU A 388 -9.22 -3.98 -1.55
N GLY A 389 -8.71 -4.62 -2.61
CA GLY A 389 -7.28 -4.76 -2.91
C GLY A 389 -6.52 -5.81 -2.08
N GLU A 390 -7.19 -6.49 -1.15
CA GLU A 390 -6.61 -7.47 -0.22
C GLU A 390 -6.29 -8.84 -0.87
N CYS A 391 -7.17 -9.41 -1.68
CA CYS A 391 -7.01 -10.80 -2.12
C CYS A 391 -6.08 -10.99 -3.34
N GLY A 392 -5.76 -9.93 -4.07
CA GLY A 392 -4.95 -9.98 -5.29
C GLY A 392 -5.52 -10.78 -6.46
N ALA A 393 -6.75 -11.28 -6.41
CA ALA A 393 -7.33 -12.09 -7.50
C ALA A 393 -7.56 -11.28 -8.80
N CYS A 394 -7.57 -9.95 -8.68
CA CYS A 394 -7.74 -9.00 -9.78
C CYS A 394 -6.42 -8.41 -10.29
N THR A 395 -5.28 -9.03 -9.98
CA THR A 395 -3.96 -8.55 -10.43
C THR A 395 -3.89 -8.50 -11.95
N VAL A 396 -3.50 -7.35 -12.49
CA VAL A 396 -3.18 -7.11 -13.90
C VAL A 396 -1.85 -6.36 -13.98
N PHE A 397 -1.24 -6.32 -15.16
CA PHE A 397 -0.15 -5.39 -15.41
C PHE A 397 -0.72 -4.11 -16.01
N LEU A 398 -0.48 -2.98 -15.34
CA LEU A 398 -0.82 -1.64 -15.81
C LEU A 398 0.48 -0.89 -16.02
N ASP A 399 0.76 -0.48 -17.26
CA ASP A 399 1.99 0.21 -17.65
C ASP A 399 3.25 -0.54 -17.12
N GLY A 400 3.23 -1.88 -17.27
CA GLY A 400 4.30 -2.78 -16.86
C GLY A 400 4.33 -3.17 -15.37
N LYS A 401 3.56 -2.51 -14.49
CA LYS A 401 3.54 -2.77 -13.04
C LYS A 401 2.39 -3.70 -12.65
N ALA A 402 2.63 -4.65 -11.75
CA ALA A 402 1.54 -5.45 -11.19
C ALA A 402 0.70 -4.61 -10.21
N VAL A 403 -0.60 -4.48 -10.48
CA VAL A 403 -1.55 -3.69 -9.67
C VAL A 403 -2.85 -4.45 -9.45
N VAL A 404 -3.61 -4.06 -8.40
CA VAL A 404 -4.96 -4.58 -8.17
C VAL A 404 -6.00 -3.73 -8.91
N SER A 405 -6.56 -4.25 -10.01
CA SER A 405 -7.48 -3.50 -10.88
C SER A 405 -8.79 -3.05 -10.20
N CYS A 406 -9.19 -3.69 -9.09
CA CYS A 406 -10.39 -3.30 -8.34
C CYS A 406 -10.30 -1.95 -7.62
N LEU A 407 -9.09 -1.41 -7.42
CA LEU A 407 -8.85 -0.09 -6.81
C LEU A 407 -8.30 0.94 -7.82
N VAL A 408 -8.35 0.63 -9.11
CA VAL A 408 -7.96 1.55 -10.17
C VAL A 408 -9.24 2.05 -10.83
N PRO A 409 -9.49 3.37 -10.91
CA PRO A 409 -10.58 3.91 -11.73
C PRO A 409 -10.42 3.52 -13.19
N ALA A 410 -11.52 3.12 -13.85
CA ALA A 410 -11.51 2.77 -15.27
C ALA A 410 -10.92 3.88 -16.18
N PRO A 411 -11.20 5.19 -15.97
CA PRO A 411 -10.57 6.26 -16.74
C PRO A 411 -9.04 6.23 -16.80
N ARG A 412 -8.37 5.71 -15.76
CA ARG A 412 -6.91 5.61 -15.74
C ARG A 412 -6.36 4.68 -16.84
N ALA A 413 -7.20 3.85 -17.45
CA ALA A 413 -6.84 3.04 -18.62
C ALA A 413 -6.59 3.89 -19.88
N HIS A 414 -7.09 5.12 -19.96
CA HIS A 414 -6.96 5.96 -21.15
C HIS A 414 -5.49 6.18 -21.54
N GLY A 415 -5.01 5.76 -22.70
CA GLY A 415 -3.61 5.81 -23.12
C GLY A 415 -2.67 4.84 -22.38
N ALA A 416 -3.19 3.97 -21.51
CA ALA A 416 -2.40 2.98 -20.78
C ALA A 416 -2.29 1.66 -21.56
N ARG A 417 -1.27 0.87 -21.22
CA ARG A 417 -1.13 -0.53 -21.67
C ARG A 417 -1.46 -1.50 -20.54
N ILE A 418 -2.35 -2.43 -20.82
CA ILE A 418 -2.86 -3.39 -19.84
C ILE A 418 -2.60 -4.81 -20.33
N THR A 419 -2.05 -5.66 -19.45
CA THR A 419 -1.96 -7.11 -19.68
C THR A 419 -2.75 -7.84 -18.61
N THR A 420 -3.71 -8.66 -19.03
CA THR A 420 -4.50 -9.54 -18.17
C THR A 420 -3.92 -10.96 -18.17
N ILE A 421 -4.51 -11.86 -17.38
CA ILE A 421 -4.12 -13.28 -17.36
C ILE A 421 -4.27 -13.97 -18.72
N GLU A 422 -5.17 -13.50 -19.57
CA GLU A 422 -5.33 -13.97 -20.94
C GLU A 422 -4.20 -13.49 -21.85
N GLY A 423 -3.57 -12.36 -21.55
CA GLY A 423 -2.55 -11.73 -22.39
C GLY A 423 -1.11 -12.14 -22.11
N ILE A 424 -0.87 -13.04 -21.15
CA ILE A 424 0.49 -13.55 -20.88
C ILE A 424 0.85 -14.77 -21.71
N ALA A 425 -0.14 -15.45 -22.30
CA ALA A 425 0.09 -16.55 -23.24
C ALA A 425 0.68 -16.01 -24.54
N ALA A 426 1.40 -16.87 -25.27
CA ALA A 426 1.94 -16.51 -26.58
C ALA A 426 0.82 -16.31 -27.62
N PRO A 427 1.05 -15.54 -28.70
CA PRO A 427 0.03 -15.26 -29.71
C PRO A 427 -0.54 -16.50 -30.43
N ASP A 428 0.21 -17.60 -30.46
CA ASP A 428 -0.21 -18.90 -31.00
C ASP A 428 -1.05 -19.74 -30.03
N GLY A 429 -1.24 -19.25 -28.80
CA GLY A 429 -1.99 -19.91 -27.74
C GLY A 429 -1.13 -20.79 -26.82
N GLU A 430 0.19 -20.84 -27.00
CA GLU A 430 1.07 -21.54 -26.07
C GLU A 430 1.02 -20.89 -24.67
N LEU A 431 0.89 -21.73 -23.64
CA LEU A 431 0.85 -21.26 -22.27
C LEU A 431 2.19 -20.64 -21.87
N HIS A 432 2.13 -19.56 -21.11
CA HIS A 432 3.32 -19.01 -20.47
C HIS A 432 3.94 -20.09 -19.54
N PRO A 433 5.28 -20.20 -19.41
CA PRO A 433 5.91 -21.21 -18.55
C PRO A 433 5.39 -21.25 -17.10
N VAL A 434 5.00 -20.09 -16.57
CA VAL A 434 4.32 -19.98 -15.26
C VAL A 434 2.92 -20.61 -15.28
N GLN A 435 2.12 -20.40 -16.33
CA GLN A 435 0.81 -21.04 -16.46
C GLN A 435 0.96 -22.56 -16.54
N GLU A 436 1.90 -23.03 -17.37
CA GLU A 436 2.20 -24.46 -17.51
C GLU A 436 2.64 -25.07 -16.17
N ALA A 437 3.58 -24.46 -15.48
CA ALA A 437 4.05 -24.96 -14.18
C ALA A 437 2.92 -25.01 -13.13
N PHE A 438 1.97 -24.07 -13.15
CA PHE A 438 0.83 -24.13 -12.24
C PHE A 438 -0.09 -25.32 -12.53
N VAL A 439 -0.22 -25.73 -13.80
CA VAL A 439 -0.97 -26.92 -14.20
C VAL A 439 -0.21 -28.18 -13.78
N GLU A 440 1.09 -28.28 -14.10
CA GLU A 440 1.93 -29.46 -13.81
C GLU A 440 2.03 -29.78 -12.31
N HIS A 441 2.03 -28.76 -11.45
CA HIS A 441 2.17 -28.91 -10.01
C HIS A 441 0.83 -28.96 -9.26
N ASP A 442 -0.30 -29.06 -9.97
CA ASP A 442 -1.66 -29.01 -9.40
C ASP A 442 -1.87 -27.76 -8.51
N ALA A 443 -1.26 -26.63 -8.89
CA ALA A 443 -1.38 -25.36 -8.16
C ALA A 443 -2.72 -24.64 -8.41
N VAL A 444 -3.65 -25.30 -9.12
CA VAL A 444 -4.97 -24.80 -9.51
C VAL A 444 -6.07 -25.57 -8.77
N GLN A 445 -6.22 -25.32 -7.47
CA GLN A 445 -7.22 -25.98 -6.62
C GLN A 445 -8.67 -25.63 -7.01
N CYS A 446 -9.29 -24.62 -6.38
CA CYS A 446 -10.57 -24.08 -6.86
C CYS A 446 -10.41 -23.12 -8.04
N GLY A 447 -9.17 -22.74 -8.36
CA GLY A 447 -8.82 -21.87 -9.48
C GLY A 447 -9.15 -20.38 -9.33
N TYR A 448 -9.90 -19.96 -8.30
CA TYR A 448 -10.39 -18.57 -8.23
C TYR A 448 -9.28 -17.52 -8.07
N CYS A 449 -8.33 -17.75 -7.17
CA CYS A 449 -7.21 -16.85 -6.94
C CYS A 449 -6.04 -17.07 -7.91
N THR A 450 -6.03 -18.18 -8.64
CA THR A 450 -4.93 -18.61 -9.50
C THR A 450 -4.49 -17.54 -10.51
N PRO A 451 -5.39 -16.83 -11.23
CA PRO A 451 -4.99 -15.74 -12.11
C PRO A 451 -4.11 -14.70 -11.43
N GLY A 452 -4.47 -14.28 -10.21
CA GLY A 452 -3.69 -13.32 -9.44
C GLY A 452 -2.31 -13.83 -9.05
N PHE A 453 -2.19 -15.10 -8.65
CA PHE A 453 -0.90 -15.72 -8.34
C PHE A 453 -0.01 -15.85 -9.57
N VAL A 454 -0.57 -16.28 -10.70
CA VAL A 454 0.17 -16.41 -11.96
C VAL A 454 0.69 -15.04 -12.40
N MET A 455 -0.14 -14.00 -12.39
CA MET A 455 0.30 -12.65 -12.76
C MET A 455 1.44 -12.14 -11.86
N SER A 456 1.32 -12.32 -10.53
CA SER A 456 2.40 -11.95 -9.61
C SER A 456 3.68 -12.76 -9.85
N ALA A 457 3.57 -14.06 -10.12
CA ALA A 457 4.70 -14.93 -10.39
C ALA A 457 5.42 -14.58 -11.70
N VAL A 458 4.68 -14.30 -12.77
CA VAL A 458 5.24 -13.82 -14.05
C VAL A 458 6.08 -12.57 -13.81
N LYS A 459 5.52 -11.59 -13.09
CA LYS A 459 6.22 -10.34 -12.84
C LYS A 459 7.42 -10.51 -11.90
N LEU A 460 7.32 -11.40 -10.91
CA LEU A 460 8.45 -11.77 -10.06
C LEU A 460 9.60 -12.35 -10.90
N LEU A 461 9.33 -13.31 -11.78
CA LEU A 461 10.39 -13.97 -12.56
C LEU A 461 11.02 -13.03 -13.59
N GLN A 462 10.28 -12.03 -14.08
CA GLN A 462 10.86 -10.95 -14.89
C GLN A 462 11.79 -10.04 -14.06
N GLU A 463 11.44 -9.72 -12.81
CA GLU A 463 12.24 -8.84 -11.93
C GLU A 463 13.45 -9.55 -11.28
N ILE A 464 13.25 -10.81 -10.89
CA ILE A 464 14.19 -11.67 -10.17
C ILE A 464 14.08 -13.08 -10.78
N PRO A 465 14.87 -13.39 -11.83
CA PRO A 465 14.78 -14.68 -12.54
C PRO A 465 15.10 -15.92 -11.69
N ASN A 466 15.87 -15.75 -10.61
CA ASN A 466 16.26 -16.82 -9.69
C ASN A 466 15.86 -16.46 -8.24
N PRO A 467 14.56 -16.36 -7.93
CA PRO A 467 14.13 -15.95 -6.60
C PRO A 467 14.30 -17.13 -5.63
N ASN A 468 14.81 -16.85 -4.42
CA ASN A 468 14.73 -17.83 -3.35
C ASN A 468 13.29 -17.96 -2.83
N ARG A 469 13.02 -19.00 -2.04
CA ARG A 469 11.67 -19.29 -1.50
C ARG A 469 11.07 -18.12 -0.71
N GLU A 470 11.87 -17.42 0.08
CA GLU A 470 11.41 -16.25 0.84
C GLU A 470 10.99 -15.11 -0.09
N THR A 471 11.75 -14.87 -1.16
CA THR A 471 11.42 -13.87 -2.19
C THR A 471 10.11 -14.22 -2.88
N ILE A 472 9.90 -15.51 -3.22
CA ILE A 472 8.63 -16.00 -3.80
C ILE A 472 7.47 -15.72 -2.84
N GLN A 473 7.62 -16.08 -1.57
CA GLN A 473 6.59 -15.86 -0.55
C GLN A 473 6.23 -14.37 -0.41
N ASN A 474 7.22 -13.50 -0.36
CA ASN A 474 7.03 -12.05 -0.25
C ASN A 474 6.35 -11.46 -1.51
N ALA A 475 6.73 -11.93 -2.69
CA ALA A 475 6.17 -11.49 -3.96
C ALA A 475 4.68 -11.83 -4.10
N ILE A 476 4.28 -13.05 -3.71
CA ILE A 476 2.88 -13.50 -3.79
C ILE A 476 2.08 -13.18 -2.52
N ALA A 477 2.67 -12.48 -1.55
CA ALA A 477 2.02 -12.19 -0.26
C ALA A 477 0.75 -11.33 -0.40
N GLY A 478 0.55 -10.68 -1.55
CA GLY A 478 -0.68 -9.98 -1.90
C GLY A 478 -1.79 -10.82 -2.49
N ASN A 479 -1.58 -12.13 -2.64
CA ASN A 479 -2.55 -13.06 -3.20
C ASN A 479 -3.03 -14.02 -2.11
N LEU A 480 -4.35 -14.04 -1.87
CA LEU A 480 -4.94 -14.88 -0.83
C LEU A 480 -5.67 -16.08 -1.44
N CYS A 481 -5.24 -17.28 -1.06
CA CYS A 481 -5.87 -18.53 -1.43
C CYS A 481 -6.76 -19.06 -0.30
N ARG A 482 -8.08 -19.08 -0.51
CA ARG A 482 -9.04 -19.64 0.46
C ARG A 482 -8.87 -21.15 0.66
N CYS A 483 -8.41 -21.86 -0.35
CA CYS A 483 -8.18 -23.31 -0.33
C CYS A 483 -6.82 -23.71 0.29
N THR A 484 -5.97 -22.72 0.65
CA THR A 484 -4.70 -22.90 1.36
C THR A 484 -3.60 -23.71 0.64
N GLY A 485 -3.69 -23.89 -0.69
CA GLY A 485 -2.71 -24.61 -1.52
C GLY A 485 -1.35 -23.95 -1.77
N TYR A 486 -0.84 -23.15 -0.83
CA TYR A 486 0.36 -22.32 -1.05
C TYR A 486 1.62 -23.12 -1.36
N TYR A 487 1.78 -24.33 -0.83
CA TYR A 487 2.96 -25.17 -1.10
C TYR A 487 3.10 -25.48 -2.60
N LYS A 488 2.00 -25.90 -3.25
CA LYS A 488 1.98 -26.18 -4.69
C LYS A 488 2.18 -24.94 -5.54
N ILE A 489 1.63 -23.82 -5.11
CA ILE A 489 1.86 -22.52 -5.77
C ILE A 489 3.35 -22.15 -5.72
N ILE A 490 4.01 -22.30 -4.57
CA ILE A 490 5.44 -22.00 -4.42
C ILE A 490 6.28 -22.96 -5.27
N GLU A 491 6.00 -24.28 -5.22
CA GLU A 491 6.67 -25.29 -6.04
C GLU A 491 6.54 -25.00 -7.54
N ALA A 492 5.35 -24.59 -8.00
CA ALA A 492 5.13 -24.19 -9.39
C ALA A 492 5.98 -22.98 -9.80
N ILE A 493 6.12 -21.98 -8.93
CA ILE A 493 6.95 -20.79 -9.21
C ILE A 493 8.44 -21.15 -9.22
N GLU A 494 8.88 -21.98 -8.27
CA GLU A 494 10.25 -22.52 -8.23
C GLU A 494 10.56 -23.27 -9.54
N SER A 495 9.63 -24.13 -10.00
CA SER A 495 9.74 -24.86 -11.27
C SER A 495 9.76 -23.93 -12.49
N ALA A 496 8.88 -22.94 -12.54
CA ALA A 496 8.83 -21.97 -13.64
C ALA A 496 10.12 -21.14 -13.74
N SER A 497 10.79 -20.83 -12.62
CA SER A 497 12.06 -20.09 -12.62
C SER A 497 13.20 -20.82 -13.35
N LEU A 498 13.08 -22.15 -13.50
CA LEU A 498 14.03 -22.96 -14.28
C LEU A 498 13.71 -22.94 -15.78
N LYS A 499 12.43 -22.78 -16.15
CA LYS A 499 11.94 -22.78 -17.54
C LYS A 499 12.07 -21.43 -18.24
N VAL A 500 11.90 -20.31 -17.52
CA VAL A 500 11.97 -18.93 -18.06
C VAL A 500 13.42 -18.50 -18.41
N LYS A 501 14.41 -19.38 -18.23
CA LYS A 501 15.83 -19.13 -18.58
C LYS A 501 16.15 -19.35 -20.06
N ASP A 502 15.29 -20.09 -20.75
CA ASP A 502 15.34 -20.32 -22.19
C ASP A 502 14.33 -19.39 -22.90
#